data_AF-U2YVW4-F1
#
_entry.id   AF-U2YVW4-F1
#
_cell.length_a   1.000
_cell.length_b   1.000
_cell.length_c   1.000
_cell.angle_alpha   90.00
_cell.angle_beta   90.00
_cell.angle_gamma   90.00
#
_symmetry.space_group_name_H-M   'P 1'
#
loop_
_entity.id
_entity.type
_entity.pdbx_description
1 polymer ?
#
loop_
_entity_poly.entity_id
_entity_poly.type
_entity_poly.pdbx_seq_one_letter_code
_entity_poly.pdbx_strand_id
1 'polypeptide(L)'
;MANDSHAVGGPGIGTARRLRRIPTEAVKPREPLRDHMTHRFRWSHALADGREVTVTRVAGDHEGGDKPCRRYDCRLPDGASIDASLVPGDTGRLDRDGERLTVVVPDGADVARVRFGTDAGGTALPLLDPTLGGRLTDALRGDGEAARALRANFGTAVAAVHACAHALDVEGIVALAEALADASGAASDDLHARRYPLCRAAARGINGLAVADPTAFEALADGLDSVPDIGDVDALDALGDLVAVHGLDDVRALGYDLVRLAHRDDGRFRAYWLAALARDRGIDAAREVAGAGGDDGDYARLKERAIGADYGERGAAWRALCGPASRRSRETFRYVLANACYWTGEVGRTDARADELCYDGALAAVPADLDWVRVRARYERARAVGHRHRSATNHALAVAAFERARETAEECPDDDVTPWDPLYSRTVVASNAHSARGDHAAAVAVLEDGLDALAEYDVPEARADEITHHLRGQRHERLALLARDSENGAVETHLDAAVEHYEAAGLDRSRERVATKRDDARREGANGDSRPRASARATPTPRPPSEDRGPSLDDIPDLHDALTASDPNAVGSVDPGVVDRDPHEPY
;
A
#
# COMPACT_ATOMS: atom_id res chain seq x y z
N MET A 1 -55.45 53.23 -55.11
CA MET A 1 -54.57 52.12 -55.55
C MET A 1 -55.35 50.84 -55.27
N ALA A 2 -56.46 50.49 -55.94
CA ALA A 2 -56.67 50.18 -57.37
C ALA A 2 -55.67 49.13 -57.86
N ASN A 3 -56.01 48.00 -58.49
CA ASN A 3 -57.26 47.39 -58.95
C ASN A 3 -56.88 45.93 -59.34
N ASP A 4 -57.71 44.93 -59.05
CA ASP A 4 -58.61 44.26 -59.99
C ASP A 4 -57.97 43.40 -61.10
N SER A 5 -58.16 42.08 -60.94
CA SER A 5 -58.94 41.15 -61.79
C SER A 5 -58.64 40.89 -63.28
N HIS A 6 -58.92 39.62 -63.62
CA HIS A 6 -59.27 38.99 -64.91
C HIS A 6 -58.15 38.56 -65.88
N ALA A 7 -58.27 37.49 -66.67
CA ALA A 7 -59.01 36.23 -66.68
C ALA A 7 -58.65 35.50 -68.01
N VAL A 8 -59.10 34.24 -68.13
CA VAL A 8 -59.45 33.50 -69.35
C VAL A 8 -58.37 32.60 -69.99
N GLY A 9 -58.71 31.30 -70.06
CA GLY A 9 -58.23 30.42 -71.14
C GLY A 9 -58.19 28.92 -70.85
N GLY A 10 -59.34 28.24 -70.68
CA GLY A 10 -59.48 26.82 -71.09
C GLY A 10 -59.71 26.74 -72.61
N PRO A 11 -59.56 25.58 -73.31
CA PRO A 11 -60.21 24.28 -73.03
C PRO A 11 -59.19 23.10 -73.11
N GLY A 12 -59.43 21.80 -72.88
CA GLY A 12 -60.59 20.91 -72.85
C GLY A 12 -60.16 19.58 -73.49
N ILE A 13 -60.69 18.44 -73.00
CA ILE A 13 -60.65 17.08 -73.59
C ILE A 13 -59.26 16.41 -73.53
N GLY A 14 -59.01 15.26 -72.91
CA GLY A 14 -59.84 14.11 -72.57
C GLY A 14 -59.08 12.86 -73.03
N THR A 15 -58.62 12.00 -72.10
CA THR A 15 -58.49 10.54 -72.32
C THR A 15 -58.08 9.85 -71.03
N ALA A 16 -58.99 9.02 -70.54
CA ALA A 16 -58.75 8.07 -69.47
C ALA A 16 -57.79 6.97 -69.93
N ARG A 17 -56.82 6.58 -69.07
CA ARG A 17 -56.23 5.24 -69.12
C ARG A 17 -55.73 4.78 -67.74
N ARG A 18 -56.58 3.94 -67.14
CA ARG A 18 -56.29 2.76 -66.30
C ARG A 18 -55.25 2.91 -65.18
N LEU A 19 -55.80 3.00 -63.96
CA LEU A 19 -55.26 2.46 -62.72
C LEU A 19 -54.65 1.06 -62.95
N ARG A 20 -53.34 0.93 -62.71
CA ARG A 20 -52.70 -0.32 -62.29
C ARG A 20 -52.07 -0.07 -60.93
N ARG A 21 -52.66 -0.66 -59.89
CA ARG A 21 -51.99 -0.90 -58.60
C ARG A 21 -50.81 -1.84 -58.86
N ILE A 22 -49.62 -1.41 -58.46
CA ILE A 22 -48.41 -2.23 -58.31
C ILE A 22 -47.85 -1.90 -56.90
N PRO A 23 -47.34 -2.90 -56.15
CA PRO A 23 -47.36 -2.91 -54.69
C PRO A 23 -46.36 -1.95 -54.04
N THR A 24 -46.74 -1.43 -52.88
CA THR A 24 -45.83 -0.87 -51.88
C THR A 24 -44.92 -1.99 -51.35
N GLU A 25 -43.85 -2.30 -52.07
CA GLU A 25 -42.66 -2.86 -51.45
C GLU A 25 -41.99 -1.77 -50.63
N ALA A 26 -41.84 -2.04 -49.34
CA ALA A 26 -41.14 -1.20 -48.40
C ALA A 26 -39.70 -0.99 -48.89
N VAL A 27 -39.44 0.20 -49.43
CA VAL A 27 -38.11 0.77 -49.47
C VAL A 27 -37.65 0.87 -48.02
N LYS A 28 -36.84 -0.10 -47.56
CA LYS A 28 -36.06 0.09 -46.34
C LYS A 28 -35.27 1.38 -46.55
N PRO A 29 -35.42 2.40 -45.69
CA PRO A 29 -34.51 3.54 -45.75
C PRO A 29 -33.11 2.97 -45.59
N ARG A 30 -32.24 3.21 -46.57
CA ARG A 30 -30.81 3.07 -46.38
C ARG A 30 -30.48 3.96 -45.18
N GLU A 31 -30.12 3.35 -44.06
CA GLU A 31 -29.49 4.07 -42.97
C GLU A 31 -28.36 4.91 -43.58
N PRO A 32 -28.27 6.20 -43.21
CA PRO A 32 -27.11 6.97 -43.63
C PRO A 32 -25.90 6.29 -43.02
N LEU A 33 -25.00 5.80 -43.88
CA LEU A 33 -23.62 5.49 -43.53
C LEU A 33 -23.06 6.73 -42.84
N ARG A 34 -23.10 6.73 -41.50
CA ARG A 34 -22.25 7.62 -40.72
C ARG A 34 -20.85 7.15 -41.03
N ASP A 35 -20.12 7.90 -41.86
CA ASP A 35 -18.67 7.83 -41.91
C ASP A 35 -18.17 8.12 -40.49
N HIS A 36 -18.00 7.07 -39.69
CA HIS A 36 -17.26 7.15 -38.44
C HIS A 36 -15.83 7.51 -38.85
N MET A 37 -15.43 8.76 -38.63
CA MET A 37 -14.04 9.17 -38.82
C MET A 37 -13.17 8.25 -37.97
N THR A 38 -12.40 7.39 -38.64
CA THR A 38 -11.48 6.47 -37.98
C THR A 38 -10.15 7.18 -37.79
N HIS A 39 -9.71 7.31 -36.54
CA HIS A 39 -8.44 7.95 -36.21
C HIS A 39 -7.40 6.88 -35.88
N ARG A 40 -6.28 6.86 -36.60
CA ARG A 40 -5.19 5.92 -36.36
C ARG A 40 -4.16 6.52 -35.41
N PHE A 41 -3.96 5.86 -34.28
CA PHE A 41 -2.90 6.14 -33.31
C PHE A 41 -1.80 5.10 -33.46
N ARG A 42 -0.55 5.55 -33.48
CA ARG A 42 0.62 4.68 -33.58
C ARG A 42 1.72 5.19 -32.66
N TRP A 43 2.30 4.30 -31.87
CA TRP A 43 3.44 4.61 -30.99
C TRP A 43 4.38 3.40 -30.88
N SER A 44 5.58 3.63 -30.35
CA SER A 44 6.55 2.58 -30.03
C SER A 44 6.57 2.35 -28.52
N HIS A 45 6.82 1.10 -28.10
CA HIS A 45 7.07 0.73 -26.72
C HIS A 45 8.40 -0.04 -26.65
N ALA A 46 9.34 0.45 -25.84
CA ALA A 46 10.62 -0.20 -25.64
C ALA A 46 10.47 -1.47 -24.77
N LEU A 47 11.18 -2.52 -25.16
CA LEU A 47 11.32 -3.77 -24.43
C LEU A 47 12.54 -3.71 -23.49
N ALA A 48 12.64 -4.69 -22.58
CA ALA A 48 13.71 -4.75 -21.60
C ALA A 48 15.12 -4.83 -22.22
N ASP A 49 15.24 -5.35 -23.44
CA ASP A 49 16.48 -5.42 -24.20
C ASP A 49 16.73 -4.21 -25.13
N GLY A 50 15.90 -3.17 -25.04
CA GLY A 50 16.00 -1.95 -25.83
C GLY A 50 15.42 -2.02 -27.25
N ARG A 51 14.88 -3.17 -27.67
CA ARG A 51 14.13 -3.26 -28.93
C ARG A 51 12.73 -2.65 -28.78
N GLU A 52 12.05 -2.36 -29.87
CA GLU A 52 10.73 -1.70 -29.83
C GLU A 52 9.60 -2.55 -30.42
N VAL A 53 8.45 -2.51 -29.75
CA VAL A 53 7.16 -2.96 -30.28
C VAL A 53 6.41 -1.75 -30.82
N THR A 54 5.97 -1.80 -32.08
CA THR A 54 5.07 -0.78 -32.63
C THR A 54 3.63 -1.14 -32.27
N VAL A 55 2.91 -0.26 -31.60
CA VAL A 55 1.50 -0.44 -31.26
C VAL A 55 0.65 0.48 -32.14
N THR A 56 -0.44 -0.05 -32.70
CA THR A 56 -1.40 0.70 -33.51
C THR A 56 -2.81 0.48 -32.99
N ARG A 57 -3.59 1.55 -32.81
CA ARG A 57 -5.04 1.53 -32.54
C ARG A 57 -5.75 2.33 -33.63
N VAL A 58 -6.92 1.88 -34.07
CA VAL A 58 -7.81 2.65 -34.94
C VAL A 58 -9.07 2.96 -34.15
N ALA A 59 -9.20 4.19 -33.64
CA ALA A 59 -10.40 4.63 -32.94
C ALA A 59 -11.59 4.71 -33.91
N GLY A 60 -12.77 4.33 -33.41
CA GLY A 60 -13.97 4.15 -34.22
C GLY A 60 -14.08 2.81 -34.94
N ASP A 61 -13.03 1.97 -34.93
CA ASP A 61 -13.06 0.61 -35.45
C ASP A 61 -13.38 -0.38 -34.31
N HIS A 62 -14.46 -1.14 -34.46
CA HIS A 62 -14.99 -2.08 -33.44
C HIS A 62 -15.43 -1.48 -32.09
N GLU A 63 -15.35 -0.15 -31.94
CA GLU A 63 -15.76 0.61 -30.73
C GLU A 63 -17.27 0.91 -30.68
N GLY A 64 -18.05 0.44 -31.66
CA GLY A 64 -19.52 0.58 -31.70
C GLY A 64 -20.25 -0.77 -31.73
N GLY A 65 -21.55 -0.78 -31.36
CA GLY A 65 -22.42 -1.97 -31.36
C GLY A 65 -22.69 -2.53 -29.95
N ASP A 66 -23.30 -3.72 -29.87
CA ASP A 66 -23.77 -4.33 -28.60
C ASP A 66 -22.62 -4.82 -27.68
N LYS A 67 -21.40 -4.94 -28.22
CA LYS A 67 -20.18 -5.35 -27.50
C LYS A 67 -19.00 -4.49 -27.95
N PRO A 68 -18.96 -3.21 -27.57
CA PRO A 68 -17.88 -2.32 -27.98
C PRO A 68 -16.55 -2.85 -27.43
N CYS A 69 -15.53 -2.85 -28.29
CA CYS A 69 -14.19 -3.28 -27.91
C CYS A 69 -13.14 -2.46 -28.66
N ARG A 70 -11.96 -2.36 -28.07
CA ARG A 70 -10.81 -1.71 -28.68
C ARG A 70 -9.84 -2.76 -29.15
N ARG A 71 -9.40 -2.62 -30.40
CA ARG A 71 -8.41 -3.49 -31.01
C ARG A 71 -7.07 -2.74 -31.12
N TYR A 72 -6.02 -3.38 -30.62
CA TYR A 72 -4.65 -2.94 -30.72
C TYR A 72 -3.87 -3.96 -31.55
N ASP A 73 -3.12 -3.48 -32.53
CA ASP A 73 -2.17 -4.28 -33.29
C ASP A 73 -0.75 -3.93 -32.85
N CYS A 74 -0.10 -4.87 -32.18
CA CYS A 74 1.28 -4.81 -31.74
C CYS A 74 2.16 -5.56 -32.74
N ARG A 75 3.10 -4.87 -33.39
CA ARG A 75 4.09 -5.48 -34.26
C ARG A 75 5.39 -5.67 -33.49
N LEU A 76 5.77 -6.93 -33.29
CA LEU A 76 6.99 -7.36 -32.64
C LEU A 76 8.19 -7.17 -33.58
N PRO A 77 9.40 -6.93 -33.04
CA PRO A 77 10.62 -6.86 -33.84
C PRO A 77 11.00 -8.22 -34.42
N ASP A 78 11.53 -8.22 -35.65
CA ASP A 78 11.85 -9.42 -36.41
C ASP A 78 12.85 -10.36 -35.69
N GLY A 79 12.65 -11.67 -35.83
CA GLY A 79 13.61 -12.70 -35.40
C GLY A 79 13.70 -12.96 -33.89
N ALA A 80 12.70 -12.56 -33.11
CA ALA A 80 12.74 -12.59 -31.65
C ALA A 80 11.84 -13.67 -31.01
N SER A 81 12.38 -14.45 -30.08
CA SER A 81 11.59 -15.21 -29.10
C SER A 81 11.05 -14.28 -28.01
N ILE A 82 10.09 -13.42 -28.37
CA ILE A 82 9.35 -12.61 -27.40
C ILE A 82 8.14 -13.40 -26.96
N ASP A 83 8.00 -13.65 -25.66
CA ASP A 83 6.75 -14.14 -25.10
C ASP A 83 5.81 -12.96 -24.85
N ALA A 84 4.50 -13.15 -25.06
CA ALA A 84 3.53 -12.09 -24.88
C ALA A 84 2.23 -12.65 -24.28
N SER A 85 1.80 -12.06 -23.16
CA SER A 85 0.62 -12.49 -22.43
C SER A 85 -0.13 -11.29 -21.86
N LEU A 86 -1.43 -11.45 -21.60
CA LEU A 86 -2.16 -10.49 -20.77
C LEU A 86 -1.83 -10.78 -19.30
N VAL A 87 -1.73 -9.73 -18.49
CA VAL A 87 -1.58 -9.90 -17.04
C VAL A 87 -2.79 -10.69 -16.51
N PRO A 88 -2.57 -11.74 -15.69
CA PRO A 88 -3.67 -12.49 -15.09
C PRO A 88 -4.66 -11.56 -14.36
N GLY A 89 -5.94 -11.66 -14.72
CA GLY A 89 -7.01 -10.82 -14.17
C GLY A 89 -7.42 -9.64 -15.07
N ASP A 90 -6.60 -9.23 -16.04
CA ASP A 90 -6.99 -8.19 -16.99
C ASP A 90 -8.00 -8.74 -18.01
N THR A 91 -9.03 -7.94 -18.31
CA THR A 91 -10.07 -8.33 -19.27
C THR A 91 -9.59 -8.07 -20.70
N GLY A 92 -9.43 -9.14 -21.47
CA GLY A 92 -9.00 -9.01 -22.86
C GLY A 92 -8.76 -10.35 -23.53
N ARG A 93 -8.54 -10.27 -24.84
CA ARG A 93 -8.07 -11.40 -25.63
C ARG A 93 -6.81 -10.99 -26.37
N LEU A 94 -5.81 -11.86 -26.30
CA LEU A 94 -4.57 -11.72 -27.05
C LEU A 94 -4.51 -12.85 -28.06
N ASP A 95 -4.23 -12.50 -29.31
CA ASP A 95 -4.06 -13.43 -30.43
C ASP A 95 -2.74 -13.13 -31.14
N ARG A 96 -2.01 -14.17 -31.55
CA ARG A 96 -0.67 -14.04 -32.14
C ARG A 96 -0.62 -14.73 -33.49
N ASP A 97 -0.19 -13.97 -34.50
CA ASP A 97 0.08 -14.43 -35.85
C ASP A 97 1.50 -13.99 -36.25
N GLY A 98 2.47 -14.88 -36.00
CA GLY A 98 3.89 -14.60 -36.21
C GLY A 98 4.40 -13.42 -35.37
N GLU A 99 4.79 -12.35 -36.06
CA GLU A 99 5.27 -11.08 -35.48
C GLU A 99 4.14 -10.08 -35.18
N ARG A 100 2.91 -10.40 -35.57
CA ARG A 100 1.74 -9.58 -35.25
C ARG A 100 1.01 -10.14 -34.04
N LEU A 101 0.73 -9.27 -33.09
CA LEU A 101 -0.04 -9.56 -31.90
C LEU A 101 -1.26 -8.64 -31.86
N THR A 102 -2.45 -9.21 -31.91
CA THR A 102 -3.71 -8.47 -31.79
C THR A 102 -4.21 -8.58 -30.36
N VAL A 103 -4.43 -7.44 -29.71
CA VAL A 103 -5.04 -7.35 -28.38
C VAL A 103 -6.41 -6.72 -28.51
N VAL A 104 -7.44 -7.42 -28.00
CA VAL A 104 -8.81 -6.93 -27.96
C VAL A 104 -9.19 -6.70 -26.51
N VAL A 105 -9.53 -5.46 -26.19
CA VAL A 105 -9.86 -5.01 -24.83
C VAL A 105 -11.33 -4.56 -24.83
N PRO A 106 -12.20 -5.13 -23.99
CA PRO A 106 -13.58 -4.66 -23.85
C PRO A 106 -13.62 -3.17 -23.47
N ASP A 107 -14.67 -2.47 -23.90
CA ASP A 107 -14.92 -1.12 -23.39
C ASP A 107 -15.29 -1.18 -21.89
N GLY A 108 -14.82 -0.23 -21.09
CA GLY A 108 -14.96 -0.24 -19.63
C GLY A 108 -13.99 -1.17 -18.89
N ALA A 109 -12.99 -1.72 -19.58
CA ALA A 109 -11.92 -2.52 -18.97
C ALA A 109 -10.89 -1.69 -18.17
N ASP A 110 -10.96 -0.36 -18.25
CA ASP A 110 -10.07 0.64 -17.64
C ASP A 110 -8.60 0.54 -18.08
N VAL A 111 -7.92 -0.54 -17.72
CA VAL A 111 -6.54 -0.84 -18.15
C VAL A 111 -6.44 -2.31 -18.52
N ALA A 112 -5.90 -2.59 -19.71
CA ALA A 112 -5.38 -3.91 -20.03
C ALA A 112 -3.87 -3.84 -20.21
N ARG A 113 -3.12 -4.70 -19.52
CA ARG A 113 -1.66 -4.76 -19.56
C ARG A 113 -1.21 -5.97 -20.35
N VAL A 114 -0.42 -5.71 -21.38
CA VAL A 114 0.26 -6.72 -22.17
C VAL A 114 1.68 -6.85 -21.64
N ARG A 115 2.04 -8.02 -21.12
CA ARG A 115 3.41 -8.34 -20.74
C ARG A 115 4.17 -8.86 -21.94
N PHE A 116 5.37 -8.32 -22.15
CA PHE A 116 6.34 -8.82 -23.11
C PHE A 116 7.55 -9.38 -22.36
N GLY A 117 7.87 -10.65 -22.59
CA GLY A 117 9.04 -11.32 -22.02
C GLY A 117 10.16 -11.43 -23.05
N THR A 118 11.38 -11.09 -22.64
CA THR A 118 12.63 -11.23 -23.39
C THR A 118 13.69 -11.92 -22.53
N ASP A 119 14.81 -12.33 -23.12
CA ASP A 119 15.94 -12.90 -22.35
C ASP A 119 16.54 -11.89 -21.36
N ALA A 120 16.39 -10.58 -21.62
CA ALA A 120 16.84 -9.51 -20.74
C ALA A 120 15.83 -9.16 -19.61
N GLY A 121 14.63 -9.73 -19.66
CA GLY A 121 13.56 -9.45 -18.69
C GLY A 121 12.21 -9.15 -19.34
N GLY A 122 11.27 -8.69 -18.52
CA GLY A 122 9.89 -8.40 -18.95
C GLY A 122 9.53 -6.92 -18.89
N THR A 123 8.72 -6.44 -19.84
CA THR A 123 8.07 -5.12 -19.80
C THR A 123 6.56 -5.25 -19.86
N ALA A 124 5.84 -4.24 -19.38
CA ALA A 124 4.38 -4.18 -19.46
C ALA A 124 3.96 -2.96 -20.27
N LEU A 125 3.10 -3.18 -21.27
CA LEU A 125 2.43 -2.15 -22.05
C LEU A 125 1.01 -1.96 -21.52
N PRO A 126 0.69 -0.82 -20.89
CA PRO A 126 -0.67 -0.47 -20.51
C PRO A 126 -1.48 -0.03 -21.73
N LEU A 127 -2.71 -0.50 -21.82
CA LEU A 127 -3.70 -0.09 -22.82
C LEU A 127 -4.86 0.56 -22.06
N LEU A 128 -4.84 1.90 -21.99
CA LEU A 128 -5.76 2.69 -21.19
C LEU A 128 -7.10 2.93 -21.92
N ASP A 129 -8.19 2.81 -21.18
CA ASP A 129 -9.54 3.20 -21.58
C ASP A 129 -9.71 4.73 -21.51
N PRO A 130 -10.31 5.40 -22.51
CA PRO A 130 -10.60 6.83 -22.43
C PRO A 130 -11.47 7.24 -21.21
N THR A 131 -12.35 6.37 -20.75
CA THR A 131 -13.20 6.60 -19.55
C THR A 131 -12.39 6.58 -18.26
N LEU A 132 -11.24 5.88 -18.22
CA LEU A 132 -10.28 6.00 -17.13
C LEU A 132 -9.70 7.41 -17.07
N GLY A 133 -9.33 7.99 -18.22
CA GLY A 133 -8.77 9.34 -18.28
C GLY A 133 -9.70 10.42 -17.69
N GLY A 134 -11.00 10.31 -17.96
CA GLY A 134 -12.01 11.19 -17.35
C GLY A 134 -12.05 11.07 -15.83
N ARG A 135 -12.27 9.86 -15.30
CA ARG A 135 -12.33 9.61 -13.85
C ARG A 135 -11.03 9.95 -13.14
N LEU A 136 -9.88 9.67 -13.74
CA LEU A 136 -8.57 10.03 -13.20
C LEU A 136 -8.43 11.56 -13.11
N THR A 137 -8.80 12.28 -14.17
CA THR A 137 -8.76 13.74 -14.17
C THR A 137 -9.70 14.33 -13.13
N ASP A 138 -10.91 13.78 -13.00
CA ASP A 138 -11.89 14.26 -12.02
C ASP A 138 -11.43 13.97 -10.58
N ALA A 139 -10.88 12.78 -10.31
CA ALA A 139 -10.29 12.43 -9.02
C ALA A 139 -9.14 13.38 -8.66
N LEU A 140 -8.22 13.66 -9.59
CA LEU A 140 -7.12 14.62 -9.40
C LEU A 140 -7.59 16.07 -9.20
N ARG A 141 -8.84 16.39 -9.57
CA ARG A 141 -9.48 17.69 -9.30
C ARG A 141 -10.24 17.72 -7.98
N GLY A 142 -10.15 16.67 -7.17
CA GLY A 142 -10.80 16.55 -5.86
C GLY A 142 -12.19 15.92 -5.90
N ASP A 143 -12.60 15.28 -7.00
CA ASP A 143 -13.85 14.52 -7.03
C ASP A 143 -13.71 13.19 -6.27
N GLY A 144 -14.18 13.18 -5.02
CA GLY A 144 -14.17 12.00 -4.18
C GLY A 144 -15.03 10.84 -4.68
N GLU A 145 -16.07 11.06 -5.49
CA GLU A 145 -16.83 9.97 -6.11
C GLU A 145 -16.02 9.30 -7.22
N ALA A 146 -15.31 10.09 -8.03
CA ALA A 146 -14.39 9.57 -9.02
C ALA A 146 -13.25 8.76 -8.39
N ALA A 147 -12.67 9.24 -7.28
CA ALA A 147 -11.65 8.51 -6.53
C ALA A 147 -12.18 7.18 -5.95
N ARG A 148 -13.39 7.18 -5.36
CA ARG A 148 -14.03 5.93 -4.89
C ARG A 148 -14.30 4.96 -6.02
N ALA A 149 -14.73 5.45 -7.18
CA ALA A 149 -14.95 4.63 -8.36
C ALA A 149 -13.65 3.99 -8.87
N LEU A 150 -12.55 4.75 -8.90
CA LEU A 150 -11.22 4.21 -9.24
C LEU A 150 -10.82 3.08 -8.29
N ARG A 151 -10.87 3.33 -6.97
CA ARG A 151 -10.58 2.28 -5.97
C ARG A 151 -11.46 1.04 -6.17
N ALA A 152 -12.77 1.22 -6.37
CA ALA A 152 -13.70 0.12 -6.53
C ALA A 152 -13.39 -0.73 -7.78
N ASN A 153 -13.03 -0.08 -8.89
CA ASN A 153 -12.71 -0.77 -10.15
C ASN A 153 -11.43 -1.63 -10.05
N PHE A 154 -10.43 -1.16 -9.31
CA PHE A 154 -9.16 -1.86 -9.13
C PHE A 154 -9.09 -2.70 -7.84
N GLY A 155 -10.14 -2.68 -7.03
CA GLY A 155 -10.27 -3.42 -5.76
C GLY A 155 -9.52 -2.80 -4.57
N THR A 156 -8.42 -2.09 -4.80
CA THR A 156 -7.59 -1.47 -3.75
C THR A 156 -7.06 -0.11 -4.20
N ALA A 157 -6.69 0.77 -3.26
CA ALA A 157 -6.15 2.09 -3.58
C ALA A 157 -4.76 1.97 -4.22
N VAL A 158 -3.92 1.09 -3.71
CA VAL A 158 -2.58 0.83 -4.27
C VAL A 158 -2.66 0.22 -5.67
N ALA A 159 -3.62 -0.67 -5.92
CA ALA A 159 -3.85 -1.19 -7.28
C ALA A 159 -4.31 -0.09 -8.24
N ALA A 160 -5.13 0.86 -7.77
CA ALA A 160 -5.54 2.01 -8.57
C ALA A 160 -4.34 2.92 -8.91
N VAL A 161 -3.46 3.19 -7.94
CA VAL A 161 -2.20 3.92 -8.17
C VAL A 161 -1.35 3.21 -9.23
N HIS A 162 -1.10 1.90 -9.09
CA HIS A 162 -0.33 1.15 -10.08
C HIS A 162 -0.97 1.14 -11.48
N ALA A 163 -2.30 1.03 -11.56
CA ALA A 163 -2.99 1.04 -12.84
C ALA A 163 -2.89 2.41 -13.54
N CYS A 164 -2.91 3.50 -12.78
CA CYS A 164 -2.85 4.86 -13.30
C CYS A 164 -1.43 5.40 -13.47
N ALA A 165 -0.43 4.80 -12.83
CA ALA A 165 0.96 5.29 -12.77
C ALA A 165 1.57 5.58 -14.15
N HIS A 166 1.24 4.76 -15.16
CA HIS A 166 1.73 4.97 -16.52
C HIS A 166 1.25 6.27 -17.20
N ALA A 167 0.20 6.91 -16.67
CA ALA A 167 -0.36 8.16 -17.18
C ALA A 167 0.06 9.38 -16.34
N LEU A 168 0.86 9.18 -15.29
CA LEU A 168 1.16 10.17 -14.28
C LEU A 168 2.67 10.32 -14.10
N ASP A 169 3.11 11.54 -13.83
CA ASP A 169 4.42 11.78 -13.23
C ASP A 169 4.36 11.59 -11.70
N VAL A 170 5.48 11.85 -11.02
CA VAL A 170 5.57 11.69 -9.56
C VAL A 170 4.55 12.56 -8.83
N GLU A 171 4.37 13.82 -9.26
CA GLU A 171 3.37 14.73 -8.68
C GLU A 171 1.95 14.18 -8.87
N GLY A 172 1.62 13.70 -10.07
CA GLY A 172 0.34 13.07 -10.35
C GLY A 172 0.08 11.79 -9.54
N ILE A 173 1.11 10.97 -9.28
CA ILE A 173 1.01 9.78 -8.43
C ILE A 173 0.68 10.17 -6.99
N VAL A 174 1.36 11.17 -6.44
CA VAL A 174 1.15 11.67 -5.08
C VAL A 174 -0.25 12.27 -4.95
N ALA A 175 -0.65 13.13 -5.88
CA ALA A 175 -1.99 13.71 -5.92
C ALA A 175 -3.09 12.65 -6.03
N LEU A 176 -2.86 11.56 -6.77
CA LEU A 176 -3.79 10.44 -6.81
C LEU A 176 -3.85 9.68 -5.48
N ALA A 177 -2.72 9.46 -4.82
CA ALA A 177 -2.68 8.81 -3.50
C ALA A 177 -3.46 9.64 -2.46
N GLU A 178 -3.24 10.96 -2.43
CA GLU A 178 -3.99 11.91 -1.60
C GLU A 178 -5.49 11.86 -1.90
N ALA A 179 -5.89 12.01 -3.17
CA ALA A 179 -7.30 11.97 -3.55
C ALA A 179 -7.99 10.64 -3.20
N LEU A 180 -7.27 9.52 -3.27
CA LEU A 180 -7.77 8.21 -2.85
C LEU A 180 -7.93 8.14 -1.33
N ALA A 181 -6.92 8.57 -0.57
CA ALA A 181 -6.92 8.59 0.90
C ALA A 181 -8.08 9.43 1.45
N ASP A 182 -8.21 10.68 0.96
CA ASP A 182 -9.29 11.62 1.32
C ASP A 182 -10.69 11.05 1.05
N ALA A 183 -10.82 10.30 -0.04
CA ALA A 183 -12.11 9.81 -0.47
C ALA A 183 -12.68 8.70 0.44
N SER A 184 -11.82 7.95 1.15
CA SER A 184 -12.23 6.87 2.04
C SER A 184 -11.13 6.45 3.03
N GLY A 185 -11.49 6.29 4.32
CA GLY A 185 -10.59 5.71 5.32
C GLY A 185 -10.04 4.33 4.95
N ALA A 186 -10.80 3.50 4.21
CA ALA A 186 -10.32 2.20 3.74
C ALA A 186 -9.28 2.30 2.60
N ALA A 187 -9.19 3.45 1.93
CA ALA A 187 -8.14 3.74 0.96
C ALA A 187 -6.89 4.28 1.67
N SER A 188 -7.08 5.18 2.63
CA SER A 188 -6.04 5.66 3.55
C SER A 188 -5.33 4.48 4.25
N ASP A 189 -6.08 3.56 4.87
CA ASP A 189 -5.53 2.35 5.52
C ASP A 189 -4.72 1.47 4.55
N ASP A 190 -5.21 1.31 3.32
CA ASP A 190 -4.55 0.50 2.29
C ASP A 190 -3.24 1.13 1.80
N LEU A 191 -3.23 2.44 1.61
CA LEU A 191 -2.02 3.20 1.25
C LEU A 191 -1.03 3.23 2.42
N HIS A 192 -1.49 3.49 3.64
CA HIS A 192 -0.67 3.44 4.84
C HIS A 192 0.03 2.08 4.98
N ALA A 193 -0.70 0.98 4.80
CA ALA A 193 -0.16 -0.38 4.86
C ALA A 193 0.93 -0.69 3.82
N ARG A 194 0.96 0.05 2.71
CA ARG A 194 1.71 -0.30 1.50
C ARG A 194 2.58 0.83 0.98
N ARG A 195 2.76 1.91 1.74
CA ARG A 195 3.58 3.08 1.36
C ARG A 195 5.03 2.72 1.02
N TYR A 196 5.71 1.95 1.87
CA TYR A 196 7.06 1.44 1.56
C TYR A 196 7.08 0.43 0.40
N PRO A 197 6.17 -0.57 0.34
CA PRO A 197 5.98 -1.39 -0.86
C PRO A 197 5.75 -0.60 -2.16
N LEU A 198 5.06 0.54 -2.11
CA LEU A 198 4.81 1.42 -3.25
C LEU A 198 6.11 2.08 -3.71
N CYS A 199 6.89 2.66 -2.80
CA CYS A 199 8.23 3.19 -3.11
C CYS A 199 9.15 2.12 -3.69
N ARG A 200 9.15 0.91 -3.12
CA ARG A 200 9.92 -0.23 -3.61
C ARG A 200 9.51 -0.65 -5.03
N ALA A 201 8.20 -0.66 -5.31
CA ALA A 201 7.70 -0.97 -6.64
C ALA A 201 8.07 0.13 -7.66
N ALA A 202 8.06 1.41 -7.23
CA ALA A 202 8.48 2.55 -8.02
C ALA A 202 9.96 2.47 -8.43
N ALA A 203 10.84 2.14 -7.47
CA ALA A 203 12.28 1.99 -7.71
C ALA A 203 12.61 0.89 -8.75
N ARG A 204 11.74 -0.12 -8.86
CA ARG A 204 11.94 -1.27 -9.77
C ARG A 204 11.16 -1.17 -11.08
N GLY A 205 10.41 -0.09 -11.29
CA GLY A 205 9.60 0.11 -12.48
C GLY A 205 8.47 -0.91 -12.65
N ILE A 206 8.00 -1.51 -11.55
CA ILE A 206 6.99 -2.58 -11.61
C ILE A 206 5.63 -1.96 -11.98
N ASN A 207 5.01 -2.49 -13.05
CA ASN A 207 3.69 -2.07 -13.53
C ASN A 207 3.61 -0.57 -13.89
N GLY A 208 4.70 0.03 -14.38
CA GLY A 208 4.69 1.41 -14.88
C GLY A 208 4.87 2.50 -13.86
N LEU A 209 4.78 2.18 -12.58
CA LEU A 209 5.25 3.03 -11.50
C LEU A 209 6.78 2.94 -11.55
N ALA A 210 7.42 3.88 -12.25
CA ALA A 210 8.85 3.90 -12.45
C ALA A 210 9.41 5.28 -12.16
N VAL A 211 10.31 5.36 -11.19
CA VAL A 211 11.19 6.52 -11.02
C VAL A 211 12.50 6.25 -11.75
N ALA A 212 13.00 7.24 -12.47
CA ALA A 212 14.14 7.05 -13.36
C ALA A 212 15.50 7.25 -12.67
N ASP A 213 15.51 7.96 -11.53
CA ASP A 213 16.72 8.44 -10.89
C ASP A 213 16.47 8.72 -9.38
N PRO A 214 17.54 9.03 -8.61
CA PRO A 214 17.44 9.33 -7.19
C PRO A 214 16.52 10.51 -6.85
N THR A 215 16.50 11.55 -7.70
CA THR A 215 15.70 12.75 -7.46
C THR A 215 14.21 12.44 -7.58
N ALA A 216 13.81 11.67 -8.58
CA ALA A 216 12.44 11.23 -8.75
C ALA A 216 11.99 10.28 -7.61
N PHE A 217 12.88 9.43 -7.11
CA PHE A 217 12.60 8.56 -5.97
C PHE A 217 12.37 9.36 -4.68
N GLU A 218 13.26 10.32 -4.37
CA GLU A 218 13.11 11.18 -3.19
C GLU A 218 11.86 12.06 -3.29
N ALA A 219 11.58 12.62 -4.46
CA ALA A 219 10.35 13.38 -4.67
C ALA A 219 9.07 12.54 -4.44
N LEU A 220 9.10 11.24 -4.76
CA LEU A 220 7.99 10.33 -4.48
C LEU A 220 7.86 10.07 -2.98
N ALA A 221 8.97 9.78 -2.28
CA ALA A 221 8.96 9.54 -0.84
C ALA A 221 8.46 10.78 -0.08
N ASP A 222 9.04 11.96 -0.36
CA ASP A 222 8.64 13.23 0.25
C ASP A 222 7.18 13.59 -0.06
N GLY A 223 6.74 13.32 -1.30
CA GLY A 223 5.35 13.55 -1.69
C GLY A 223 4.38 12.66 -0.92
N LEU A 224 4.71 11.38 -0.73
CA LEU A 224 3.90 10.48 0.08
C LEU A 224 3.91 10.88 1.56
N ASP A 225 5.07 11.27 2.11
CA ASP A 225 5.19 11.78 3.49
C ASP A 225 4.29 12.99 3.74
N SER A 226 4.12 13.84 2.72
CA SER A 226 3.27 15.03 2.81
C SER A 226 1.77 14.75 2.88
N VAL A 227 1.33 13.52 2.61
CA VAL A 227 -0.09 13.12 2.66
C VAL A 227 -0.44 12.61 4.07
N PRO A 228 -1.15 13.39 4.91
CA PRO A 228 -1.32 13.08 6.34
C PRO A 228 -2.03 11.74 6.59
N ASP A 229 -2.95 11.38 5.69
CA ASP A 229 -3.80 10.20 5.81
C ASP A 229 -3.09 8.88 5.45
N ILE A 230 -1.85 8.91 4.92
CA ILE A 230 -1.09 7.68 4.64
C ILE A 230 0.08 7.47 5.62
N GLY A 231 0.40 8.48 6.43
CA GLY A 231 1.45 8.45 7.45
C GLY A 231 2.88 8.53 6.89
N ASP A 232 3.83 8.60 7.81
CA ASP A 232 5.21 9.02 7.52
C ASP A 232 5.95 8.07 6.56
N VAL A 233 6.69 8.65 5.62
CA VAL A 233 7.52 7.97 4.62
C VAL A 233 8.89 8.64 4.53
N ASP A 234 9.92 7.98 5.05
CA ASP A 234 11.29 8.46 4.91
C ASP A 234 11.98 7.80 3.70
N ALA A 235 12.72 8.60 2.92
CA ALA A 235 13.41 8.12 1.73
C ALA A 235 14.54 7.11 2.06
N LEU A 236 15.28 7.29 3.17
CA LEU A 236 16.32 6.35 3.59
C LEU A 236 15.69 5.04 4.07
N ASP A 237 14.58 5.09 4.79
CA ASP A 237 13.86 3.91 5.26
C ASP A 237 13.24 3.15 4.07
N ALA A 238 12.76 3.86 3.03
CA ALA A 238 12.31 3.25 1.78
C ALA A 238 13.45 2.59 0.98
N LEU A 239 14.65 3.18 0.96
CA LEU A 239 15.84 2.52 0.41
C LEU A 239 16.26 1.32 1.27
N GLY A 240 16.17 1.42 2.60
CA GLY A 240 16.41 0.32 3.52
C GLY A 240 15.47 -0.85 3.29
N ASP A 241 14.19 -0.57 3.05
CA ASP A 241 13.17 -1.55 2.66
C ASP A 241 13.47 -2.21 1.31
N LEU A 242 13.92 -1.43 0.31
CA LEU A 242 14.40 -1.96 -0.97
C LEU A 242 15.59 -2.92 -0.76
N VAL A 243 16.57 -2.56 0.07
CA VAL A 243 17.71 -3.42 0.40
C VAL A 243 17.27 -4.68 1.13
N ALA A 244 16.33 -4.57 2.08
CA ALA A 244 15.85 -5.69 2.86
C ALA A 244 15.26 -6.81 1.99
N VAL A 245 14.54 -6.43 0.92
CA VAL A 245 13.78 -7.34 0.05
C VAL A 245 14.56 -7.73 -1.22
N HIS A 246 15.27 -6.79 -1.84
CA HIS A 246 15.87 -6.97 -3.18
C HIS A 246 17.40 -6.81 -3.18
N GLY A 247 17.97 -6.24 -2.12
CA GLY A 247 19.41 -6.09 -1.96
C GLY A 247 19.95 -4.77 -2.51
N LEU A 248 21.27 -4.63 -2.44
CA LEU A 248 21.97 -3.37 -2.73
C LEU A 248 22.05 -3.03 -4.22
N ASP A 249 21.86 -4.01 -5.10
CA ASP A 249 22.01 -3.81 -6.54
C ASP A 249 20.86 -2.98 -7.13
N ASP A 250 19.63 -3.12 -6.61
CA ASP A 250 18.51 -2.26 -7.01
C ASP A 250 18.71 -0.79 -6.58
N VAL A 251 19.33 -0.54 -5.41
CA VAL A 251 19.69 0.82 -4.99
C VAL A 251 20.71 1.43 -5.94
N ARG A 252 21.72 0.66 -6.38
CA ARG A 252 22.70 1.11 -7.38
C ARG A 252 22.06 1.32 -8.74
N ALA A 253 21.14 0.44 -9.15
CA ALA A 253 20.43 0.54 -10.42
C ALA A 253 19.60 1.82 -10.54
N LEU A 254 19.06 2.30 -9.41
CA LEU A 254 18.37 3.58 -9.30
C LEU A 254 19.31 4.79 -9.41
N GLY A 255 20.63 4.59 -9.40
CA GLY A 255 21.64 5.64 -9.59
C GLY A 255 22.28 6.17 -8.31
N TYR A 256 22.01 5.55 -7.16
CA TYR A 256 22.64 5.96 -5.90
C TYR A 256 24.08 5.47 -5.77
N ASP A 257 24.93 6.35 -5.28
CA ASP A 257 26.26 6.01 -4.75
C ASP A 257 26.10 5.59 -3.28
N LEU A 258 26.30 4.29 -3.00
CA LEU A 258 26.17 3.73 -1.66
C LEU A 258 27.12 4.36 -0.64
N VAL A 259 28.32 4.79 -1.07
CA VAL A 259 29.28 5.46 -0.17
C VAL A 259 28.74 6.83 0.22
N ARG A 260 28.23 7.60 -0.75
CA ARG A 260 27.60 8.89 -0.45
C ARG A 260 26.38 8.73 0.45
N LEU A 261 25.51 7.75 0.17
CA LEU A 261 24.37 7.45 1.04
C LEU A 261 24.79 7.07 2.46
N ALA A 262 25.86 6.29 2.62
CA ALA A 262 26.36 5.88 3.93
C ALA A 262 26.86 7.04 4.80
N HIS A 263 27.21 8.18 4.20
CA HIS A 263 27.63 9.41 4.88
C HIS A 263 26.54 10.48 4.96
N ARG A 264 25.36 10.23 4.38
CA ARG A 264 24.22 11.15 4.42
C ARG A 264 23.59 11.15 5.82
N ASP A 265 23.15 12.33 6.24
CA ASP A 265 22.44 12.58 7.51
C ASP A 265 23.18 11.98 8.72
N ASP A 266 22.51 11.15 9.51
CA ASP A 266 23.05 10.48 10.70
C ASP A 266 23.77 9.16 10.38
N GLY A 267 23.98 8.86 9.10
CA GLY A 267 24.59 7.62 8.61
C GLY A 267 23.70 6.38 8.76
N ARG A 268 22.39 6.50 8.93
CA ARG A 268 21.45 5.37 9.05
C ARG A 268 21.58 4.35 7.91
N PHE A 269 21.68 4.82 6.67
CA PHE A 269 21.85 3.93 5.51
C PHE A 269 23.13 3.09 5.60
N ARG A 270 24.18 3.58 6.27
CA ARG A 270 25.39 2.77 6.53
C ARG A 270 25.05 1.52 7.34
N ALA A 271 24.15 1.61 8.32
CA ALA A 271 23.72 0.43 9.07
C ALA A 271 22.96 -0.55 8.16
N TYR A 272 22.05 -0.10 7.30
CA TYR A 272 21.35 -0.96 6.34
C TYR A 272 22.34 -1.67 5.40
N TRP A 273 23.32 -0.93 4.88
CA TRP A 273 24.33 -1.48 4.01
C TRP A 273 25.18 -2.54 4.72
N LEU A 274 25.68 -2.25 5.92
CA LEU A 274 26.50 -3.19 6.70
C LEU A 274 25.68 -4.40 7.17
N ALA A 275 24.42 -4.21 7.54
CA ALA A 275 23.50 -5.27 7.92
C ALA A 275 23.25 -6.23 6.76
N ALA A 276 22.94 -5.71 5.57
CA ALA A 276 22.76 -6.53 4.37
C ALA A 276 24.02 -7.34 4.03
N LEU A 277 25.20 -6.73 4.11
CA LEU A 277 26.46 -7.44 3.90
C LEU A 277 26.71 -8.52 4.95
N ALA A 278 26.45 -8.23 6.23
CA ALA A 278 26.61 -9.21 7.30
C ALA A 278 25.68 -10.41 7.15
N ARG A 279 24.41 -10.16 6.79
CA ARG A 279 23.38 -11.17 6.54
C ARG A 279 23.71 -12.03 5.32
N ASP A 280 24.04 -11.40 4.19
CA ASP A 280 24.08 -12.10 2.89
C ASP A 280 25.49 -12.60 2.52
N ARG A 281 26.55 -11.93 3.01
CA ARG A 281 27.95 -12.21 2.65
C ARG A 281 28.87 -12.44 3.85
N GLY A 282 28.33 -12.31 5.07
CA GLY A 282 29.07 -12.51 6.31
C GLY A 282 29.83 -11.28 6.80
N ILE A 283 30.31 -11.39 8.03
CA ILE A 283 30.94 -10.28 8.79
C ILE A 283 32.18 -9.70 8.13
N ASP A 284 32.98 -10.53 7.47
CA ASP A 284 34.22 -10.06 6.85
C ASP A 284 33.95 -9.10 5.68
N ALA A 285 32.85 -9.32 4.92
CA ALA A 285 32.42 -8.40 3.86
C ALA A 285 31.94 -7.05 4.41
N ALA A 286 31.13 -7.08 5.47
CA ALA A 286 30.71 -5.85 6.17
C ALA A 286 31.93 -5.09 6.73
N ARG A 287 32.91 -5.82 7.27
CA ARG A 287 34.13 -5.26 7.84
C ARG A 287 35.00 -4.56 6.80
N GLU A 288 35.19 -5.19 5.64
CA GLU A 288 35.96 -4.62 4.53
C GLU A 288 35.37 -3.28 4.09
N VAL A 289 34.05 -3.24 3.88
CA VAL A 289 33.33 -2.02 3.50
C VAL A 289 33.40 -0.95 4.59
N ALA A 290 33.23 -1.33 5.86
CA ALA A 290 33.33 -0.38 6.96
C ALA A 290 34.72 0.27 7.05
N GLY A 291 35.79 -0.47 6.73
CA GLY A 291 37.18 -0.01 6.75
C GLY A 291 37.57 0.86 5.57
N ALA A 292 36.92 0.69 4.41
CA ALA A 292 37.20 1.49 3.21
C ALA A 292 36.75 2.96 3.33
N GLY A 293 35.82 3.28 4.25
CA GLY A 293 35.22 4.62 4.41
C GLY A 293 35.45 5.29 5.78
N GLY A 294 36.44 4.85 6.57
CA GLY A 294 36.58 5.28 7.98
C GLY A 294 37.61 6.38 8.25
N ASP A 295 37.16 7.49 8.85
CA ASP A 295 38.00 8.46 9.56
C ASP A 295 38.83 7.79 10.69
N ASP A 296 40.05 8.28 10.91
CA ASP A 296 41.00 7.82 11.95
C ASP A 296 40.58 8.25 13.38
N GLY A 297 39.29 8.11 13.69
CA GLY A 297 38.74 8.42 15.00
C GLY A 297 39.31 7.51 16.09
N ASP A 298 39.59 8.10 17.26
CA ASP A 298 39.99 7.34 18.44
C ASP A 298 38.86 6.40 18.91
N TYR A 299 39.05 5.10 18.68
CA TYR A 299 38.12 4.04 19.04
C TYR A 299 37.72 4.09 20.52
N ALA A 300 38.65 4.38 21.44
CA ALA A 300 38.35 4.36 22.87
C ALA A 300 37.36 5.46 23.23
N ARG A 301 37.63 6.69 22.79
CA ARG A 301 36.75 7.85 22.99
C ARG A 301 35.38 7.68 22.35
N LEU A 302 35.32 7.13 21.13
CA LEU A 302 34.05 6.89 20.45
C LEU A 302 33.23 5.79 21.14
N LYS A 303 33.89 4.76 21.69
CA LYS A 303 33.22 3.69 22.43
C LYS A 303 32.59 4.22 23.71
N GLU A 304 33.32 5.04 24.46
CA GLU A 304 32.81 5.71 25.65
C GLU A 304 31.59 6.58 25.32
N ARG A 305 31.66 7.38 24.25
CA ARG A 305 30.52 8.16 23.76
C ARG A 305 29.32 7.30 23.40
N ALA A 306 29.50 6.17 22.72
CA ALA A 306 28.38 5.32 22.31
C ALA A 306 27.71 4.60 23.48
N ILE A 307 28.49 4.22 24.51
CA ILE A 307 27.95 3.64 25.75
C ILE A 307 27.17 4.68 26.55
N GLY A 308 27.67 5.92 26.61
CA GLY A 308 27.03 7.03 27.33
C GLY A 308 26.02 7.84 26.52
N ALA A 309 25.68 7.42 25.30
CA ALA A 309 24.74 8.15 24.45
C ALA A 309 23.30 7.98 24.94
N ASP A 310 22.54 9.08 24.89
CA ASP A 310 21.10 9.09 25.14
C ASP A 310 20.39 8.19 24.13
N TYR A 311 19.21 7.68 24.49
CA TYR A 311 18.45 6.70 23.71
C TYR A 311 18.37 7.05 22.22
N GLY A 312 17.93 8.27 21.88
CA GLY A 312 17.77 8.71 20.50
C GLY A 312 19.08 8.91 19.71
N GLU A 313 20.21 9.13 20.40
CA GLU A 313 21.51 9.31 19.74
C GLU A 313 22.31 8.01 19.62
N ARG A 314 21.89 6.97 20.36
CA ARG A 314 22.67 5.74 20.56
C ARG A 314 22.96 5.02 19.24
N GLY A 315 21.98 4.94 18.34
CA GLY A 315 22.16 4.37 17.01
C GLY A 315 23.27 5.07 16.21
N ALA A 316 23.23 6.41 16.14
CA ALA A 316 24.23 7.20 15.44
C ALA A 316 25.63 7.05 16.06
N ALA A 317 25.72 7.06 17.39
CA ALA A 317 26.98 6.91 18.11
C ALA A 317 27.65 5.55 17.84
N TRP A 318 26.88 4.45 17.81
CA TRP A 318 27.40 3.13 17.45
C TRP A 318 27.79 3.00 15.98
N ARG A 319 27.03 3.60 15.05
CA ARG A 319 27.38 3.59 13.61
C ARG A 319 28.72 4.27 13.35
N ALA A 320 29.03 5.35 14.07
CA ALA A 320 30.30 6.06 13.96
C ALA A 320 31.52 5.18 14.32
N LEU A 321 31.34 4.16 15.18
CA LEU A 321 32.39 3.23 15.58
C LEU A 321 32.72 2.17 14.52
N CYS A 322 31.83 1.87 13.58
CA CYS A 322 32.02 0.77 12.62
C CYS A 322 33.32 0.90 11.82
N GLY A 323 33.67 2.13 11.40
CA GLY A 323 34.93 2.41 10.69
C GLY A 323 36.16 2.12 11.53
N PRO A 324 36.37 2.79 12.68
CA PRO A 324 37.47 2.50 13.60
C PRO A 324 37.53 1.03 14.06
N ALA A 325 36.38 0.39 14.32
CA ALA A 325 36.31 -0.99 14.78
C ALA A 325 36.75 -2.01 13.71
N SER A 326 36.54 -1.72 12.43
CA SER A 326 36.97 -2.59 11.32
C SER A 326 38.50 -2.82 11.30
N ARG A 327 39.28 -1.88 11.83
CA ARG A 327 40.75 -1.95 11.93
C ARG A 327 41.24 -2.70 13.18
N ARG A 328 40.33 -3.15 14.05
CA ARG A 328 40.63 -3.88 15.29
C ARG A 328 40.48 -5.39 15.09
N SER A 329 40.16 -6.14 16.15
CA SER A 329 39.88 -7.57 16.03
C SER A 329 38.53 -7.80 15.34
N ARG A 330 38.33 -9.00 14.78
CA ARG A 330 37.04 -9.40 14.19
C ARG A 330 35.91 -9.35 15.24
N GLU A 331 36.19 -9.77 16.45
CA GLU A 331 35.25 -9.77 17.58
C GLU A 331 34.86 -8.34 17.99
N THR A 332 35.83 -7.42 18.02
CA THR A 332 35.58 -6.00 18.26
C THR A 332 34.64 -5.41 17.20
N PHE A 333 34.85 -5.74 15.93
CA PHE A 333 33.97 -5.28 14.86
C PHE A 333 32.56 -5.89 14.97
N ARG A 334 32.46 -7.19 15.28
CA ARG A 334 31.17 -7.88 15.53
C ARG A 334 30.37 -7.22 16.63
N TYR A 335 30.99 -6.95 17.77
CA TYR A 335 30.36 -6.27 18.90
C TYR A 335 29.82 -4.89 18.52
N VAL A 336 30.62 -4.10 17.80
CA VAL A 336 30.22 -2.75 17.36
C VAL A 336 29.11 -2.81 16.33
N LEU A 337 29.22 -3.70 15.34
CA LEU A 337 28.21 -3.85 14.30
C LEU A 337 26.87 -4.33 14.88
N ALA A 338 26.90 -5.28 15.83
CA ALA A 338 25.70 -5.76 16.51
C ALA A 338 24.95 -4.61 17.20
N ASN A 339 25.66 -3.77 17.97
CA ASN A 339 25.06 -2.60 18.62
C ASN A 339 24.62 -1.53 17.62
N ALA A 340 25.41 -1.26 16.58
CA ALA A 340 25.07 -0.28 15.56
C ALA A 340 23.78 -0.65 14.83
N CYS A 341 23.62 -1.92 14.47
CA CYS A 341 22.41 -2.40 13.82
C CYS A 341 21.22 -2.44 14.80
N TYR A 342 21.39 -3.02 16.00
CA TYR A 342 20.32 -3.08 17.01
C TYR A 342 19.77 -1.69 17.34
N TRP A 343 20.63 -0.75 17.75
CA TRP A 343 20.20 0.60 18.14
C TRP A 343 19.71 1.44 16.95
N THR A 344 20.08 1.09 15.72
CA THR A 344 19.49 1.76 14.55
C THR A 344 18.03 1.33 14.34
N GLY A 345 17.72 0.03 14.44
CA GLY A 345 16.34 -0.45 14.37
C GLY A 345 15.50 0.02 15.56
N GLU A 346 16.08 0.00 16.77
CA GLU A 346 15.39 0.33 18.01
C GLU A 346 14.97 1.81 18.10
N VAL A 347 15.77 2.70 17.52
CA VAL A 347 15.45 4.14 17.45
C VAL A 347 14.57 4.46 16.24
N GLY A 348 14.73 3.74 15.13
CA GLY A 348 13.97 3.97 13.90
C GLY A 348 12.47 3.70 14.04
N ARG A 349 12.10 2.50 14.54
CA ARG A 349 10.70 2.03 14.73
C ARG A 349 9.73 2.47 13.63
N THR A 350 10.15 2.24 12.40
CA THR A 350 9.45 2.54 11.16
C THR A 350 8.52 1.36 10.79
N ASP A 351 7.52 1.60 9.94
CA ASP A 351 6.77 0.49 9.32
C ASP A 351 7.52 -0.11 8.10
N ALA A 352 8.76 0.30 7.85
CA ALA A 352 9.60 -0.23 6.77
C ALA A 352 10.30 -1.54 7.20
N ARG A 353 10.65 -2.40 6.24
CA ARG A 353 11.51 -3.58 6.52
C ARG A 353 12.95 -3.21 6.89
N ALA A 354 13.30 -1.92 6.88
CA ALA A 354 14.62 -1.43 7.22
C ALA A 354 15.03 -1.81 8.66
N ASP A 355 14.08 -1.79 9.61
CA ASP A 355 14.35 -2.18 10.99
C ASP A 355 14.55 -3.68 11.13
N GLU A 356 13.75 -4.49 10.43
CA GLU A 356 13.95 -5.94 10.34
C GLU A 356 15.35 -6.27 9.80
N LEU A 357 15.79 -5.58 8.75
CA LEU A 357 17.13 -5.72 8.20
C LEU A 357 18.20 -5.37 9.23
N CYS A 358 18.01 -4.31 10.01
CA CYS A 358 18.90 -3.96 11.11
C CYS A 358 18.97 -5.08 12.16
N TYR A 359 17.83 -5.61 12.62
CA TYR A 359 17.87 -6.71 13.59
C TYR A 359 18.49 -8.00 13.01
N ASP A 360 18.25 -8.31 11.73
CA ASP A 360 18.93 -9.40 11.03
C ASP A 360 20.45 -9.19 10.98
N GLY A 361 20.89 -7.96 10.70
CA GLY A 361 22.31 -7.58 10.74
C GLY A 361 22.91 -7.70 12.13
N ALA A 362 22.16 -7.32 13.17
CA ALA A 362 22.57 -7.48 14.56
C ALA A 362 22.76 -8.96 14.89
N LEU A 363 21.77 -9.81 14.59
CA LEU A 363 21.82 -11.26 14.81
C LEU A 363 22.97 -11.93 14.06
N ALA A 364 23.26 -11.51 12.83
CA ALA A 364 24.40 -12.00 12.06
C ALA A 364 25.75 -11.61 12.70
N ALA A 365 25.81 -10.45 13.38
CA ALA A 365 27.02 -9.93 14.01
C ALA A 365 27.26 -10.42 15.43
N VAL A 366 26.20 -10.67 16.20
CA VAL A 366 26.26 -11.01 17.63
C VAL A 366 27.27 -12.13 17.92
N PRO A 367 28.29 -11.87 18.75
CA PRO A 367 29.17 -12.88 19.34
C PRO A 367 28.41 -13.88 20.23
N ALA A 368 29.05 -15.00 20.57
CA ALA A 368 28.44 -16.02 21.44
C ALA A 368 28.19 -15.51 22.87
N ASP A 369 28.98 -14.55 23.33
CA ASP A 369 28.99 -13.96 24.67
C ASP A 369 28.16 -12.67 24.80
N LEU A 370 27.55 -12.21 23.70
CA LEU A 370 26.65 -11.05 23.68
C LEU A 370 25.17 -11.50 23.62
N ASP A 371 24.80 -12.39 24.54
CA ASP A 371 23.49 -13.05 24.55
C ASP A 371 22.32 -12.06 24.68
N TRP A 372 22.47 -10.99 25.45
CA TRP A 372 21.42 -9.97 25.62
C TRP A 372 21.01 -9.32 24.29
N VAL A 373 21.96 -8.99 23.39
CA VAL A 373 21.63 -8.43 22.05
C VAL A 373 20.96 -9.50 21.19
N ARG A 374 21.32 -10.78 21.34
CA ARG A 374 20.69 -11.86 20.57
C ARG A 374 19.20 -11.95 20.89
N VAL A 375 18.85 -11.96 22.18
CA VAL A 375 17.47 -12.07 22.65
C VAL A 375 16.69 -10.83 22.25
N ARG A 376 17.21 -9.64 22.54
CA ARG A 376 16.54 -8.37 22.19
C ARG A 376 16.35 -8.19 20.70
N ALA A 377 17.34 -8.51 19.87
CA ALA A 377 17.19 -8.40 18.43
C ALA A 377 16.14 -9.38 17.87
N ARG A 378 15.97 -10.59 18.43
CA ARG A 378 14.87 -11.49 18.04
C ARG A 378 13.51 -10.94 18.44
N TYR A 379 13.41 -10.49 19.69
CA TYR A 379 12.21 -9.88 20.24
C TYR A 379 11.76 -8.66 19.42
N GLU A 380 12.66 -7.70 19.22
CA GLU A 380 12.35 -6.46 18.50
C GLU A 380 12.14 -6.69 17.00
N ARG A 381 12.83 -7.67 16.40
CA ARG A 381 12.53 -8.09 15.03
C ARG A 381 11.10 -8.60 14.89
N ALA A 382 10.65 -9.45 15.82
CA ALA A 382 9.29 -9.96 15.80
C ALA A 382 8.26 -8.84 16.00
N ARG A 383 8.55 -7.86 16.87
CA ARG A 383 7.72 -6.66 17.04
C ARG A 383 7.69 -5.79 15.78
N ALA A 384 8.82 -5.53 15.13
CA ALA A 384 8.88 -4.76 13.89
C ALA A 384 8.04 -5.39 12.77
N VAL A 385 8.11 -6.72 12.62
CA VAL A 385 7.20 -7.47 11.72
C VAL A 385 5.74 -7.24 12.11
N GLY A 386 5.43 -7.31 13.41
CA GLY A 386 4.10 -7.05 13.95
C GLY A 386 3.56 -5.67 13.59
N HIS A 387 4.36 -4.62 13.84
CA HIS A 387 4.00 -3.24 13.54
C HIS A 387 3.81 -2.98 12.05
N ARG A 388 4.70 -3.49 11.18
CA ARG A 388 4.54 -3.36 9.72
C ARG A 388 3.24 -4.00 9.20
N HIS A 389 2.78 -5.07 9.83
CA HIS A 389 1.58 -5.81 9.41
C HIS A 389 0.31 -5.45 10.19
N ARG A 390 0.34 -4.45 11.08
CA ARG A 390 -0.80 -4.11 11.97
C ARG A 390 -2.01 -3.52 11.26
N SER A 391 -1.84 -3.15 9.99
CA SER A 391 -2.87 -2.61 9.11
C SER A 391 -3.86 -3.66 8.61
N ALA A 392 -4.99 -3.17 8.08
CA ALA A 392 -6.25 -3.91 7.90
C ALA A 392 -6.15 -5.26 7.15
N THR A 393 -5.17 -5.45 6.27
CA THR A 393 -5.08 -6.64 5.40
C THR A 393 -4.20 -7.76 5.96
N ASN A 394 -3.40 -7.47 7.00
CA ASN A 394 -2.32 -8.36 7.44
C ASN A 394 -2.40 -8.71 8.93
N HIS A 395 -3.53 -8.48 9.60
CA HIS A 395 -3.68 -8.70 11.03
C HIS A 395 -3.24 -10.09 11.51
N ALA A 396 -3.46 -11.14 10.71
CA ALA A 396 -3.04 -12.50 11.07
C ALA A 396 -1.50 -12.62 11.16
N LEU A 397 -0.78 -12.01 10.21
CA LEU A 397 0.68 -11.96 10.23
C LEU A 397 1.19 -11.14 11.42
N ALA A 398 0.53 -10.02 11.72
CA ALA A 398 0.89 -9.19 12.87
C ALA A 398 0.65 -9.90 14.21
N VAL A 399 -0.51 -10.54 14.40
CA VAL A 399 -0.80 -11.34 15.61
C VAL A 399 0.24 -12.44 15.79
N ALA A 400 0.55 -13.21 14.74
CA ALA A 400 1.56 -14.25 14.81
C ALA A 400 2.96 -13.70 15.16
N ALA A 401 3.29 -12.50 14.69
CA ALA A 401 4.56 -11.86 14.98
C ALA A 401 4.66 -11.38 16.44
N PHE A 402 3.60 -10.78 16.98
CA PHE A 402 3.57 -10.40 18.39
C PHE A 402 3.56 -11.61 19.32
N GLU A 403 2.90 -12.71 18.96
CA GLU A 403 3.01 -13.96 19.74
C GLU A 403 4.45 -14.48 19.78
N ARG A 404 5.17 -14.48 18.64
CA ARG A 404 6.61 -14.83 18.63
C ARG A 404 7.46 -13.92 19.51
N ALA A 405 7.15 -12.63 19.57
CA ALA A 405 7.84 -11.70 20.46
C ALA A 405 7.55 -12.02 21.93
N ARG A 406 6.29 -12.33 22.28
CA ARG A 406 5.90 -12.77 23.62
C ARG A 406 6.62 -14.06 24.03
N GLU A 407 6.61 -15.07 23.16
CA GLU A 407 7.32 -16.34 23.37
C GLU A 407 8.83 -16.10 23.62
N THR A 408 9.45 -15.22 22.83
CA THR A 408 10.87 -14.86 23.02
C THR A 408 11.13 -14.25 24.40
N ALA A 409 10.22 -13.40 24.89
CA ALA A 409 10.35 -12.81 26.23
C ALA A 409 10.13 -13.83 27.35
N GLU A 410 9.18 -14.75 27.19
CA GLU A 410 8.90 -15.82 28.17
C GLU A 410 10.03 -16.84 28.27
N GLU A 411 10.73 -17.13 27.17
CA GLU A 411 11.90 -18.00 27.15
C GLU A 411 13.15 -17.36 27.79
N CYS A 412 13.18 -16.03 27.94
CA CYS A 412 14.35 -15.27 28.36
C CYS A 412 13.99 -14.15 29.38
N PRO A 413 13.47 -14.49 30.58
CA PRO A 413 12.95 -13.50 31.54
C PRO A 413 14.01 -12.61 32.18
N ASP A 414 15.30 -12.99 32.11
CA ASP A 414 16.41 -12.26 32.73
C ASP A 414 17.04 -11.18 31.79
N ASP A 415 16.53 -11.01 30.56
CA ASP A 415 17.14 -10.18 29.51
C ASP A 415 16.51 -8.78 29.34
N ASP A 416 15.73 -8.31 30.33
CA ASP A 416 15.02 -7.02 30.33
C ASP A 416 14.07 -6.85 29.12
N VAL A 417 13.59 -7.95 28.55
CA VAL A 417 12.50 -7.98 27.55
C VAL A 417 11.20 -8.35 28.25
N THR A 418 10.11 -7.67 27.90
CA THR A 418 8.84 -7.86 28.60
C THR A 418 7.78 -8.53 27.72
N PRO A 419 7.06 -9.55 28.23
CA PRO A 419 5.98 -10.19 27.48
C PRO A 419 4.70 -9.34 27.40
N TRP A 420 4.52 -8.35 28.28
CA TRP A 420 3.31 -7.53 28.32
C TRP A 420 3.16 -6.62 27.09
N ASP A 421 4.25 -6.08 26.54
CA ASP A 421 4.19 -5.14 25.42
C ASP A 421 3.70 -5.80 24.10
N PRO A 422 4.25 -6.95 23.68
CA PRO A 422 3.70 -7.67 22.54
C PRO A 422 2.29 -8.21 22.80
N LEU A 423 1.95 -8.59 24.04
CA LEU A 423 0.59 -9.00 24.39
C LEU A 423 -0.42 -7.85 24.19
N TYR A 424 -0.06 -6.65 24.63
CA TYR A 424 -0.85 -5.45 24.41
C TYR A 424 -1.05 -5.17 22.92
N SER A 425 0.03 -5.13 22.14
CA SER A 425 -0.02 -4.88 20.69
C SER A 425 -0.85 -5.95 19.96
N ARG A 426 -0.66 -7.23 20.32
CA ARG A 426 -1.44 -8.36 19.81
C ARG A 426 -2.93 -8.20 20.09
N THR A 427 -3.29 -7.76 21.29
CA THR A 427 -4.69 -7.56 21.71
C THR A 427 -5.38 -6.50 20.86
N VAL A 428 -4.73 -5.36 20.66
CA VAL A 428 -5.25 -4.27 19.79
C VAL A 428 -5.48 -4.76 18.37
N VAL A 429 -4.49 -5.44 17.79
CA VAL A 429 -4.54 -5.95 16.41
C VAL A 429 -5.58 -7.05 16.24
N ALA A 430 -5.69 -7.98 17.19
CA ALA A 430 -6.69 -9.04 17.16
C ALA A 430 -8.12 -8.47 17.25
N SER A 431 -8.36 -7.46 18.09
CA SER A 431 -9.64 -6.75 18.14
C SER A 431 -9.97 -6.08 16.80
N ASN A 432 -9.00 -5.42 16.17
CA ASN A 432 -9.17 -4.83 14.84
C ASN A 432 -9.48 -5.89 13.77
N ALA A 433 -8.83 -7.06 13.84
CA ALA A 433 -9.07 -8.17 12.92
C ALA A 433 -10.51 -8.70 12.99
N HIS A 434 -11.06 -8.86 14.20
CA HIS A 434 -12.45 -9.25 14.39
C HIS A 434 -13.42 -8.15 13.93
N SER A 435 -13.15 -6.91 14.32
CA SER A 435 -14.00 -5.77 13.94
C SER A 435 -14.03 -5.54 12.43
N ALA A 436 -12.91 -5.74 11.71
CA ALA A 436 -12.85 -5.60 10.26
C ALA A 436 -13.73 -6.63 9.54
N ARG A 437 -13.96 -7.81 10.15
CA ARG A 437 -14.86 -8.85 9.63
C ARG A 437 -16.32 -8.68 10.08
N GLY A 438 -16.64 -7.59 10.78
CA GLY A 438 -17.95 -7.32 11.36
C GLY A 438 -18.26 -8.11 12.66
N ASP A 439 -17.31 -8.86 13.20
CA ASP A 439 -17.48 -9.62 14.44
C ASP A 439 -17.12 -8.75 15.65
N HIS A 440 -17.96 -7.75 15.92
CA HIS A 440 -17.71 -6.79 17.00
C HIS A 440 -17.82 -7.43 18.40
N ALA A 441 -18.55 -8.54 18.55
CA ALA A 441 -18.65 -9.28 19.80
C ALA A 441 -17.33 -9.98 20.14
N ALA A 442 -16.74 -10.71 19.19
CA ALA A 442 -15.41 -11.28 19.39
C ALA A 442 -14.34 -10.19 19.58
N ALA A 443 -14.47 -9.06 18.90
CA ALA A 443 -13.57 -7.92 19.08
C ALA A 443 -13.59 -7.35 20.51
N VAL A 444 -14.77 -7.33 21.17
CA VAL A 444 -14.91 -6.96 22.60
C VAL A 444 -14.30 -8.03 23.50
N ALA A 445 -14.62 -9.31 23.27
CA ALA A 445 -14.11 -10.41 24.08
C ALA A 445 -12.57 -10.43 24.10
N VAL A 446 -11.92 -10.26 22.95
CA VAL A 446 -10.45 -10.17 22.85
C VAL A 446 -9.87 -9.03 23.70
N LEU A 447 -10.55 -7.88 23.78
CA LEU A 447 -10.09 -6.75 24.59
C LEU A 447 -10.26 -7.01 26.09
N GLU A 448 -11.33 -7.71 26.49
CA GLU A 448 -11.58 -8.11 27.87
C GLU A 448 -10.55 -9.16 28.31
N ASP A 449 -10.36 -10.22 27.51
CA ASP A 449 -9.34 -11.25 27.76
C ASP A 449 -7.93 -10.64 27.83
N GLY A 450 -7.63 -9.67 26.96
CA GLY A 450 -6.34 -8.99 26.95
C GLY A 450 -6.13 -8.08 28.18
N LEU A 451 -7.16 -7.40 28.66
CA LEU A 451 -7.12 -6.63 29.92
C LEU A 451 -6.86 -7.55 31.12
N ASP A 452 -7.56 -8.68 31.19
CA ASP A 452 -7.39 -9.67 32.26
C ASP A 452 -5.97 -10.26 32.23
N ALA A 453 -5.47 -10.63 31.05
CA ALA A 453 -4.11 -11.16 30.90
C ALA A 453 -3.02 -10.12 31.22
N LEU A 454 -3.19 -8.85 30.84
CA LEU A 454 -2.25 -7.79 31.16
C LEU A 454 -2.18 -7.49 32.66
N ALA A 455 -3.26 -7.71 33.41
CA ALA A 455 -3.30 -7.53 34.86
C ALA A 455 -2.45 -8.58 35.62
N GLU A 456 -2.03 -9.67 34.96
CA GLU A 456 -1.14 -10.68 35.54
C GLU A 456 0.35 -10.27 35.47
N TYR A 457 0.69 -9.22 34.71
CA TYR A 457 2.06 -8.73 34.53
C TYR A 457 2.36 -7.50 35.39
N ASP A 458 3.64 -7.37 35.78
CA ASP A 458 4.16 -6.16 36.44
C ASP A 458 4.45 -5.07 35.39
N VAL A 459 3.39 -4.45 34.88
CA VAL A 459 3.48 -3.33 33.92
C VAL A 459 3.83 -2.05 34.68
N PRO A 460 4.82 -1.25 34.22
CA PRO A 460 5.12 0.04 34.85
C PRO A 460 3.87 0.91 35.01
N GLU A 461 3.63 1.48 36.20
CA GLU A 461 2.37 2.17 36.57
C GLU A 461 1.91 3.18 35.50
N ALA A 462 2.83 4.03 35.02
CA ALA A 462 2.55 5.01 33.99
C ALA A 462 2.05 4.39 32.66
N ARG A 463 2.53 3.18 32.31
CA ARG A 463 2.10 2.44 31.12
C ARG A 463 0.83 1.64 31.38
N ALA A 464 0.64 1.11 32.59
CA ALA A 464 -0.52 0.32 32.95
C ALA A 464 -1.82 1.12 32.81
N ASP A 465 -1.83 2.37 33.29
CA ASP A 465 -2.98 3.26 33.18
C ASP A 465 -3.30 3.62 31.72
N GLU A 466 -2.28 4.00 30.94
CA GLU A 466 -2.43 4.34 29.52
C GLU A 466 -2.99 3.15 28.71
N ILE A 467 -2.41 1.96 28.87
CA ILE A 467 -2.83 0.74 28.19
C ILE A 467 -4.27 0.38 28.56
N THR A 468 -4.60 0.44 29.86
CA THR A 468 -5.95 0.14 30.34
C THR A 468 -6.97 1.10 29.74
N HIS A 469 -6.66 2.40 29.72
CA HIS A 469 -7.53 3.40 29.11
C HIS A 469 -7.65 3.22 27.59
N HIS A 470 -6.55 2.94 26.88
CA HIS A 470 -6.60 2.68 25.45
C HIS A 470 -7.50 1.47 25.11
N LEU A 471 -7.29 0.33 25.77
CA LEU A 471 -8.09 -0.89 25.52
C LEU A 471 -9.56 -0.71 25.89
N ARG A 472 -9.86 0.00 26.98
CA ARG A 472 -11.25 0.33 27.34
C ARG A 472 -11.90 1.30 26.35
N GLY A 473 -11.15 2.29 25.87
CA GLY A 473 -11.60 3.18 24.79
C GLY A 473 -11.97 2.41 23.53
N GLN A 474 -11.08 1.51 23.09
CA GLN A 474 -11.31 0.66 21.93
C GLN A 474 -12.51 -0.29 22.14
N ARG A 475 -12.66 -0.85 23.35
CA ARG A 475 -13.80 -1.70 23.73
C ARG A 475 -15.11 -0.95 23.58
N HIS A 476 -15.16 0.30 24.05
CA HIS A 476 -16.33 1.15 23.93
C HIS A 476 -16.63 1.53 22.46
N GLU A 477 -15.62 1.73 21.61
CA GLU A 477 -15.86 1.87 20.17
C GLU A 477 -16.51 0.61 19.56
N ARG A 478 -16.11 -0.60 19.98
CA ARG A 478 -16.72 -1.85 19.49
C ARG A 478 -18.14 -2.07 20.03
N LEU A 479 -18.38 -1.73 21.29
CA LEU A 479 -19.73 -1.74 21.88
C LEU A 479 -20.67 -0.75 21.20
N ALA A 480 -20.17 0.42 20.79
CA ALA A 480 -20.95 1.39 20.02
C ALA A 480 -21.39 0.82 18.66
N LEU A 481 -20.55 0.02 18.00
CA LEU A 481 -20.90 -0.67 16.74
C LEU A 481 -21.99 -1.72 16.97
N LEU A 482 -21.85 -2.57 18.01
CA LEU A 482 -22.88 -3.54 18.39
C LEU A 482 -24.22 -2.87 18.74
N ALA A 483 -24.15 -1.74 19.45
CA ALA A 483 -25.32 -0.95 19.80
C ALA A 483 -26.00 -0.35 18.56
N ARG A 484 -25.25 0.01 17.52
CA ARG A 484 -25.80 0.57 16.28
C ARG A 484 -26.68 -0.43 15.51
N ASP A 485 -26.37 -1.72 15.66
CA ASP A 485 -27.14 -2.82 15.07
C ASP A 485 -28.38 -3.18 15.90
N SER A 486 -28.58 -2.56 17.07
CA SER A 486 -29.72 -2.78 17.97
C SER A 486 -30.67 -1.59 17.95
N GLU A 487 -31.98 -1.85 17.84
CA GLU A 487 -33.04 -0.81 17.79
C GLU A 487 -33.06 0.12 19.01
N ASN A 488 -32.47 -0.29 20.14
CA ASN A 488 -32.39 0.49 21.38
C ASN A 488 -30.94 0.63 21.90
N GLY A 489 -29.94 0.54 21.02
CA GLY A 489 -28.55 0.56 21.44
C GLY A 489 -28.06 1.93 21.95
N ALA A 490 -27.30 1.92 23.04
CA ALA A 490 -26.72 3.12 23.65
C ALA A 490 -25.43 3.58 22.93
N VAL A 491 -25.52 3.83 21.61
CA VAL A 491 -24.37 4.20 20.76
C VAL A 491 -23.65 5.43 21.31
N GLU A 492 -24.37 6.51 21.61
CA GLU A 492 -23.79 7.75 22.12
C GLU A 492 -23.09 7.55 23.46
N THR A 493 -23.69 6.79 24.39
CA THR A 493 -23.11 6.51 25.70
C THR A 493 -21.78 5.78 25.57
N HIS A 494 -21.67 4.82 24.65
CA HIS A 494 -20.41 4.13 24.40
C HIS A 494 -19.37 5.05 23.74
N LEU A 495 -19.76 5.91 22.80
CA LEU A 495 -18.82 6.86 22.19
C LEU A 495 -18.35 7.93 23.18
N ASP A 496 -19.20 8.40 24.09
CA ASP A 496 -18.81 9.30 25.18
C ASP A 496 -17.78 8.64 26.12
N ALA A 497 -18.02 7.39 26.53
CA ALA A 497 -17.06 6.65 27.35
C ALA A 497 -15.72 6.39 26.63
N ALA A 498 -15.75 6.15 25.31
CA ALA A 498 -14.54 6.01 24.51
C ALA A 498 -13.73 7.33 24.45
N VAL A 499 -14.41 8.48 24.33
CA VAL A 499 -13.76 9.81 24.39
C VAL A 499 -13.06 10.02 25.73
N GLU A 500 -13.75 9.76 26.85
CA GLU A 500 -13.19 9.92 28.19
C GLU A 500 -11.94 9.05 28.39
N HIS A 501 -11.96 7.82 27.90
CA HIS A 501 -10.82 6.92 27.98
C HIS A 501 -9.65 7.34 27.10
N TYR A 502 -9.88 7.78 25.86
CA TYR A 502 -8.79 8.28 25.02
C TYR A 502 -8.22 9.60 25.54
N GLU A 503 -9.03 10.44 26.16
CA GLU A 503 -8.54 11.63 26.87
C GLU A 503 -7.65 11.26 28.05
N ALA A 504 -8.05 10.28 28.87
CA ALA A 504 -7.25 9.79 29.99
C ALA A 504 -5.93 9.13 29.55
N ALA A 505 -5.91 8.50 28.37
CA ALA A 505 -4.70 7.93 27.76
C ALA A 505 -3.82 8.97 27.04
N GLY A 506 -4.24 10.23 26.91
CA GLY A 506 -3.52 11.26 26.14
C GLY A 506 -3.54 11.05 24.62
N LEU A 507 -4.50 10.28 24.09
CA LEU A 507 -4.60 9.92 22.68
C LEU A 507 -5.52 10.88 21.93
N ASP A 508 -5.04 12.11 21.70
CA ASP A 508 -5.83 13.20 21.11
C ASP A 508 -6.46 12.86 19.75
N ARG A 509 -5.69 12.24 18.84
CA ARG A 509 -6.21 11.82 17.52
C ARG A 509 -7.37 10.82 17.65
N SER A 510 -7.28 9.89 18.61
CA SER A 510 -8.36 8.93 18.88
C SER A 510 -9.58 9.60 19.47
N ARG A 511 -9.37 10.51 20.42
CA ARG A 511 -10.43 11.32 21.05
C ARG A 511 -11.20 12.12 20.00
N GLU A 512 -10.50 12.84 19.13
CA GLU A 512 -11.11 13.65 18.07
C GLU A 512 -11.89 12.81 17.06
N ARG A 513 -11.32 11.69 16.58
CA ARG A 513 -12.00 10.77 15.66
C ARG A 513 -13.30 10.24 16.27
N VAL A 514 -13.28 9.82 17.52
CA VAL A 514 -14.48 9.29 18.19
C VAL A 514 -15.50 10.38 18.46
N ALA A 515 -15.06 11.60 18.79
CA ALA A 515 -15.95 12.75 18.93
C ALA A 515 -16.69 13.04 17.60
N THR A 516 -16.02 12.96 16.45
CA THR A 516 -16.69 13.07 15.14
C THR A 516 -17.72 11.96 14.92
N LYS A 517 -17.37 10.69 15.22
CA LYS A 517 -18.32 9.55 15.11
C LYS A 517 -19.56 9.77 15.98
N ARG A 518 -19.37 10.33 17.18
CA ARG A 518 -20.47 10.67 18.11
C ARG A 518 -21.37 11.75 17.53
N ASP A 519 -20.79 12.81 16.97
CA ASP A 519 -21.56 13.90 16.37
C ASP A 519 -22.36 13.42 15.15
N ASP A 520 -21.82 12.50 14.36
CA ASP A 520 -22.54 11.86 13.26
C ASP A 520 -23.68 10.97 13.76
N ALA A 521 -23.48 10.18 14.81
CA ALA A 521 -24.54 9.38 15.42
C ALA A 521 -25.70 10.25 15.93
N ARG A 522 -25.41 11.42 16.54
CA ARG A 522 -26.41 12.40 16.97
C ARG A 522 -27.23 12.96 15.81
N ARG A 523 -26.57 13.28 14.69
CA ARG A 523 -27.23 13.79 13.48
C ARG A 523 -28.12 12.74 12.82
N GLU A 524 -27.73 11.47 12.87
CA GLU A 524 -28.55 10.35 12.37
C GLU A 524 -29.81 10.17 13.22
N GLY A 525 -29.69 10.22 14.56
CA GLY A 525 -30.84 10.14 15.47
C GLY A 525 -31.80 11.34 15.39
N ALA A 526 -31.29 12.54 15.11
CA ALA A 526 -32.09 13.76 15.00
C ALA A 526 -32.91 13.86 13.69
N ASN A 527 -32.44 13.25 12.60
CA ASN A 527 -33.11 13.28 11.29
C ASN A 527 -34.12 12.14 11.11
N GLY A 528 -34.89 11.82 12.15
CA GLY A 528 -35.87 10.72 12.23
C GLY A 528 -37.09 10.84 11.30
N ASP A 529 -36.89 11.28 10.05
CA ASP A 529 -37.89 11.23 9.01
C ASP A 529 -37.78 9.90 8.27
N SER A 530 -38.82 9.09 8.45
CA SER A 530 -38.99 7.76 7.87
C SER A 530 -39.12 7.85 6.35
N ARG A 531 -38.00 8.08 5.65
CA ARG A 531 -37.88 7.70 4.24
C ARG A 531 -37.20 6.35 4.20
N PRO A 532 -37.79 5.34 3.53
CA PRO A 532 -37.03 4.16 3.17
C PRO A 532 -35.94 4.65 2.23
N ARG A 533 -34.74 4.88 2.76
CA ARG A 533 -33.55 4.98 1.93
C ARG A 533 -33.53 3.66 1.16
N ALA A 534 -33.69 3.74 -0.16
CA ALA A 534 -33.20 2.70 -1.03
C ALA A 534 -31.70 2.58 -0.72
N SER A 535 -31.38 1.64 0.16
CA SER A 535 -30.05 1.15 0.42
C SER A 535 -29.60 0.39 -0.83
N ALA A 536 -29.31 1.15 -1.88
CA ALA A 536 -28.41 0.73 -2.94
C ALA A 536 -26.96 0.99 -2.50
N ARG A 537 -26.62 0.71 -1.22
CA ARG A 537 -25.37 0.01 -0.96
C ARG A 537 -25.69 -1.42 -1.33
N ALA A 538 -25.35 -1.82 -2.56
CA ALA A 538 -25.27 -3.22 -2.89
C ALA A 538 -24.30 -3.86 -1.89
N THR A 539 -24.85 -4.45 -0.83
CA THR A 539 -24.17 -5.51 -0.10
C THR A 539 -23.75 -6.51 -1.18
N PRO A 540 -22.46 -6.82 -1.32
CA PRO A 540 -22.04 -7.91 -2.18
C PRO A 540 -22.82 -9.12 -1.70
N THR A 541 -23.58 -9.74 -2.60
CA THR A 541 -24.16 -11.04 -2.32
C THR A 541 -22.99 -11.95 -1.95
N PRO A 542 -22.97 -12.59 -0.77
CA PRO A 542 -21.88 -13.48 -0.41
C PRO A 542 -21.76 -14.52 -1.51
N ARG A 543 -20.59 -14.62 -2.14
CA ARG A 543 -20.27 -15.84 -2.89
C ARG A 543 -20.40 -16.98 -1.89
N PRO A 544 -21.05 -18.10 -2.25
CA PRO A 544 -21.03 -19.28 -1.41
C PRO A 544 -19.57 -19.63 -1.12
N PRO A 545 -19.24 -20.09 0.11
CA PRO A 545 -17.88 -20.48 0.44
C PRO A 545 -17.44 -21.55 -0.57
N SER A 546 -16.39 -21.26 -1.33
CA SER A 546 -15.66 -22.33 -2.02
C SER A 546 -15.08 -23.22 -0.94
N GLU A 547 -15.28 -24.54 -1.05
CA GLU A 547 -14.82 -25.55 -0.09
C GLU A 547 -13.29 -25.65 0.03
N ASP A 548 -12.53 -24.82 -0.68
CA ASP A 548 -11.11 -24.64 -0.45
C ASP A 548 -10.89 -23.70 0.74
N ARG A 549 -10.65 -24.31 1.90
CA ARG A 549 -10.02 -23.67 3.06
C ARG A 549 -8.87 -22.78 2.57
N GLY A 550 -8.87 -21.52 2.98
CA GLY A 550 -7.63 -20.73 2.99
C GLY A 550 -6.53 -21.50 3.72
N PRO A 551 -5.24 -21.22 3.42
CA PRO A 551 -4.13 -22.02 3.90
C PRO A 551 -4.20 -22.21 5.42
N SER A 552 -3.98 -23.45 5.86
CA SER A 552 -3.82 -23.80 7.26
C SER A 552 -2.62 -23.03 7.84
N LEU A 553 -2.57 -22.82 9.15
CA LEU A 553 -1.36 -22.33 9.84
C LEU A 553 -0.12 -23.19 9.54
N ASP A 554 -0.32 -24.43 9.10
CA ASP A 554 0.71 -25.37 8.68
C ASP A 554 1.22 -25.17 7.23
N ASP A 555 0.59 -24.28 6.44
CA ASP A 555 0.88 -24.05 5.02
C ASP A 555 1.61 -22.72 4.75
N ILE A 556 2.36 -22.18 5.72
CA ILE A 556 3.16 -20.94 5.55
C ILE A 556 4.64 -21.26 5.31
N PRO A 557 5.08 -21.51 4.06
CA PRO A 557 6.45 -21.24 3.62
C PRO A 557 6.65 -19.75 3.33
N ASP A 558 7.89 -19.26 3.58
CA ASP A 558 8.38 -17.86 3.54
C ASP A 558 8.22 -17.03 2.25
N LEU A 559 7.32 -17.36 1.33
CA LEU A 559 7.08 -16.55 0.14
C LEU A 559 5.61 -16.67 -0.25
N HIS A 560 4.81 -15.61 -0.03
CA HIS A 560 3.74 -15.15 -0.93
C HIS A 560 2.94 -13.99 -0.28
N ASP A 561 3.52 -12.78 -0.30
CA ASP A 561 2.86 -11.51 0.09
C ASP A 561 2.01 -10.87 -1.06
N ALA A 562 1.70 -11.63 -2.10
CA ALA A 562 1.01 -11.10 -3.28
C ALA A 562 -0.48 -11.51 -3.26
N LEU A 563 -1.34 -10.52 -3.04
CA LEU A 563 -2.80 -10.49 -3.32
C LEU A 563 -3.72 -10.97 -2.18
N THR A 564 -4.24 -10.01 -1.41
CA THR A 564 -5.49 -10.19 -0.62
C THR A 564 -6.42 -8.98 -0.80
N ALA A 565 -7.70 -9.28 -1.06
CA ALA A 565 -8.76 -8.34 -1.42
C ALA A 565 -9.31 -7.57 -0.20
N SER A 566 -9.70 -6.31 -0.41
CA SER A 566 -10.11 -5.36 0.63
C SER A 566 -11.58 -5.50 1.06
N ASP A 567 -11.83 -5.43 2.37
CA ASP A 567 -13.17 -5.30 2.96
C ASP A 567 -13.58 -3.81 3.03
N PRO A 568 -14.77 -3.42 2.54
CA PRO A 568 -15.25 -2.03 2.54
C PRO A 568 -15.67 -1.47 3.91
N ASN A 569 -15.66 -2.25 5.01
CA ASN A 569 -16.13 -1.80 6.34
C ASN A 569 -15.04 -1.69 7.42
N ALA A 570 -13.75 -1.68 7.04
CA ALA A 570 -12.64 -1.66 7.99
C ALA A 570 -12.55 -0.34 8.80
N VAL A 571 -12.24 -0.47 10.09
CA VAL A 571 -11.99 0.64 11.03
C VAL A 571 -10.48 0.67 11.29
N GLY A 572 -9.78 1.65 10.72
CA GLY A 572 -8.31 1.78 10.79
C GLY A 572 -7.75 1.73 12.22
N SER A 573 -6.58 1.12 12.36
CA SER A 573 -5.85 1.09 13.64
C SER A 573 -5.11 2.39 13.83
N VAL A 574 -5.35 3.05 14.95
CA VAL A 574 -4.55 4.20 15.36
C VAL A 574 -3.18 3.68 15.74
N ASP A 575 -2.15 4.33 15.24
CA ASP A 575 -0.80 4.20 15.79
C ASP A 575 -0.86 4.58 17.28
N PRO A 576 -0.51 3.69 18.24
CA PRO A 576 -0.53 4.04 19.65
C PRO A 576 0.54 5.08 20.04
N GLY A 577 1.26 5.65 19.08
CA GLY A 577 2.13 6.79 19.29
C GLY A 577 3.48 6.37 19.88
N VAL A 578 4.52 7.00 19.34
CA VAL A 578 5.84 7.11 19.95
C VAL A 578 5.67 7.84 21.28
N VAL A 579 6.03 7.20 22.38
CA VAL A 579 6.27 7.92 23.64
C VAL A 579 7.73 8.33 23.63
N ASP A 580 8.00 9.63 23.76
CA ASP A 580 9.33 10.27 23.78
C ASP A 580 10.23 9.85 24.98
N ARG A 581 9.99 8.69 25.60
CA ARG A 581 10.64 8.30 26.85
C ARG A 581 11.36 6.97 26.72
N ASP A 582 12.62 6.97 27.16
CA ASP A 582 13.48 5.80 27.23
C ASP A 582 12.82 4.72 28.13
N PRO A 583 12.40 3.56 27.59
CA PRO A 583 11.88 2.46 28.41
C PRO A 583 12.96 1.82 29.31
N HIS A 584 14.21 2.31 29.21
CA HIS A 584 15.37 1.89 29.98
C HIS A 584 15.94 2.98 30.89
N GLU A 585 15.20 4.07 31.16
CA GLU A 585 15.52 4.96 32.29
C GLU A 585 15.46 4.14 33.60
N PRO A 586 16.56 3.98 34.34
CA PRO A 586 16.49 3.38 35.67
C PRO A 586 15.78 4.35 36.62
N TYR A 587 14.92 3.80 37.49
CA TYR A 587 14.38 4.51 38.65
C TYR A 587 15.45 5.12 39.56
#